data_AF-A0A7S2NBS8-F1
#
_entry.id   AF-A0A7S2NBS8-F1
#
_cell.length_a   1.000
_cell.length_b   1.000
_cell.length_c   1.000
_cell.angle_alpha   90.00
_cell.angle_beta   90.00
_cell.angle_gamma   90.00
#
_symmetry.space_group_name_H-M   'P 1'
#
loop_
_entity.id
_entity.type
_entity.pdbx_description
1 polymer ?
#
loop_
_entity_poly.entity_id
_entity_poly.type
_entity_poly.pdbx_seq_one_letter_code
_entity_poly.pdbx_strand_id
1 'polypeptide(L)'
;AADRVKGHFAALGETAGGKEGREAMGVADVQRVEREWRREREAAQARQDTMARQLRNVRAELSMFEDTLREKNPRVLMEELLPKLRRELVEAEQKEKDLGKGADALQSELQGLETKVRGCADLEREKERTLTGLRQVAKEHRQNIMALEKRLSDLDSEERALHDARADLLRRSVLEDIDVPLLRGGLEALQDLAEAPSQQAAAPTQGGDAGGEAAAGLAVDFSALPEEKQAASTGPAAKMLEDEYKAELERLRVEMHRLSPNLKAIEQIQGVAENVQNAARDADAARREIEDIDQRFEQVRQARKQRFVDCFTKVAAEIGHVYKRLTANTAGLHAEGGLAYLDLEDTEDPFNGGVKFTAMPPAKRFRDMHLLSGGEKTLAAMALLFAVHAYQKPPFMVLDEVDAALDANNVRALAGYVEQAECQTIVISLKDRFFVRGEALVGVWK
;
A
#
# COMPACT_ATOMS: atom_id res chain seq x y z
N ALA A 1 -31.34 -37.52 64.17
CA ALA A 1 -31.48 -36.07 64.43
C ALA A 1 -30.17 -35.42 64.94
N ALA A 2 -29.36 -36.10 65.77
CA ALA A 2 -28.10 -35.55 66.29
C ALA A 2 -26.94 -35.46 65.27
N ASP A 3 -26.82 -36.37 64.29
CA ASP A 3 -25.72 -36.29 63.30
C ASP A 3 -25.96 -35.31 62.14
N ARG A 4 -27.21 -34.91 61.90
CA ARG A 4 -27.53 -33.83 60.94
C ARG A 4 -27.21 -32.43 61.49
N VAL A 5 -27.05 -32.29 62.80
CA VAL A 5 -26.70 -31.02 63.46
C VAL A 5 -25.18 -30.81 63.47
N LYS A 6 -24.37 -31.88 63.59
CA LYS A 6 -22.89 -31.78 63.52
C LYS A 6 -22.38 -31.34 62.14
N GLY A 7 -23.03 -31.78 61.06
CA GLY A 7 -22.64 -31.41 59.69
C GLY A 7 -22.95 -29.95 59.31
N HIS A 8 -23.96 -29.32 59.90
CA HIS A 8 -24.33 -27.92 59.60
C HIS A 8 -23.51 -26.88 60.39
N PHE A 9 -22.95 -27.27 61.54
CA PHE A 9 -22.07 -26.39 62.32
C PHE A 9 -20.63 -26.31 61.79
N ALA A 10 -20.16 -27.32 61.04
CA ALA A 10 -18.85 -27.28 60.38
C ALA A 10 -18.83 -26.33 59.16
N ALA A 11 -19.97 -26.15 58.48
CA ALA A 11 -20.09 -25.26 57.31
C ALA A 11 -20.26 -23.76 57.67
N LEU A 12 -20.46 -23.44 58.95
CA LEU A 12 -20.60 -22.06 59.48
C LEU A 12 -19.25 -21.45 59.93
N GLY A 13 -18.13 -22.13 59.67
CA GLY A 13 -16.79 -21.69 60.08
C GLY A 13 -16.02 -20.84 59.06
N GLU A 14 -16.45 -20.77 57.79
CA GLU A 14 -15.58 -20.25 56.71
C GLU A 14 -16.10 -19.05 55.92
N THR A 15 -17.23 -18.44 56.27
CA THR A 15 -17.66 -17.21 55.59
C THR A 15 -18.07 -16.12 56.58
N ALA A 16 -17.25 -15.06 56.58
CA ALA A 16 -17.33 -13.82 57.36
C ALA A 16 -16.87 -13.91 58.83
N GLY A 17 -15.80 -13.19 59.12
CA GLY A 17 -15.15 -13.13 60.42
C GLY A 17 -15.91 -12.33 61.48
N GLY A 18 -15.42 -12.47 62.72
CA GLY A 18 -15.79 -11.61 63.84
C GLY A 18 -16.38 -12.41 65.00
N LYS A 19 -15.56 -12.61 66.04
CA LYS A 19 -15.99 -13.08 67.37
C LYS A 19 -17.18 -12.25 67.94
N GLU A 20 -17.35 -11.02 67.47
CA GLU A 20 -18.36 -10.05 67.91
C GLU A 20 -19.81 -10.41 67.52
N GLY A 21 -20.03 -11.15 66.42
CA GLY A 21 -21.38 -11.57 66.03
C GLY A 21 -21.99 -12.66 66.92
N ARG A 22 -21.17 -13.37 67.70
CA ARG A 22 -21.61 -14.42 68.63
C ARG A 22 -21.90 -13.88 70.03
N GLU A 23 -21.35 -12.75 70.41
CA GLU A 23 -21.57 -12.10 71.72
C GLU A 23 -22.86 -11.26 71.74
N ALA A 24 -23.26 -10.68 70.60
CA ALA A 24 -24.47 -9.84 70.52
C ALA A 24 -25.81 -10.61 70.60
N MET A 25 -25.81 -11.95 70.53
CA MET A 25 -27.04 -12.76 70.46
C MET A 25 -27.40 -13.52 71.76
N GLY A 26 -26.69 -13.33 72.88
CA GLY A 26 -27.12 -13.88 74.18
C GLY A 26 -27.32 -15.41 74.23
N VAL A 27 -26.86 -16.16 73.22
CA VAL A 27 -27.12 -17.62 73.08
C VAL A 27 -26.32 -18.42 74.11
N ALA A 28 -25.20 -17.86 74.58
CA ALA A 28 -24.42 -18.45 75.67
C ALA A 28 -25.19 -18.42 77.01
N ASP A 29 -26.03 -17.39 77.22
CA ASP A 29 -26.91 -17.33 78.39
C ASP A 29 -28.10 -18.28 78.25
N VAL A 30 -28.71 -18.42 77.06
CA VAL A 30 -29.84 -19.36 76.87
C VAL A 30 -29.45 -20.81 77.17
N GLN A 31 -28.29 -21.28 76.71
CA GLN A 31 -27.83 -22.65 77.00
C GLN A 31 -27.36 -22.85 78.46
N ARG A 32 -26.93 -21.77 79.12
CA ARG A 32 -26.57 -21.81 80.55
C ARG A 32 -27.83 -21.83 81.41
N VAL A 33 -28.79 -20.99 81.07
CA VAL A 33 -30.12 -20.89 81.64
C VAL A 33 -30.83 -22.24 81.45
N GLU A 34 -30.94 -22.80 80.25
CA GLU A 34 -31.56 -24.14 80.04
C GLU A 34 -30.92 -25.26 80.89
N ARG A 35 -29.60 -25.20 81.13
CA ARG A 35 -28.89 -26.17 81.98
C ARG A 35 -29.18 -25.96 83.46
N GLU A 36 -29.25 -24.71 83.92
CA GLU A 36 -29.64 -24.35 85.29
C GLU A 36 -31.11 -24.73 85.54
N TRP A 37 -32.01 -24.43 84.60
CA TRP A 37 -33.43 -24.80 84.66
C TRP A 37 -33.67 -26.33 84.60
N ARG A 38 -32.92 -27.06 83.77
CA ARG A 38 -32.99 -28.55 83.76
C ARG A 38 -32.58 -29.13 85.11
N ARG A 39 -31.50 -28.61 85.70
CA ARG A 39 -31.03 -29.04 87.03
C ARG A 39 -32.06 -28.75 88.11
N GLU A 40 -32.70 -27.58 88.09
CA GLU A 40 -33.76 -27.24 89.03
C GLU A 40 -35.00 -28.12 88.86
N ARG A 41 -35.40 -28.43 87.63
CA ARG A 41 -36.53 -29.33 87.34
C ARG A 41 -36.25 -30.77 87.79
N GLU A 42 -35.06 -31.30 87.48
CA GLU A 42 -34.63 -32.63 87.92
C GLU A 42 -34.54 -32.69 89.45
N ALA A 43 -34.04 -31.63 90.11
CA ALA A 43 -33.99 -31.53 91.56
C ALA A 43 -35.40 -31.47 92.19
N ALA A 44 -36.34 -30.75 91.58
CA ALA A 44 -37.74 -30.68 92.04
C ALA A 44 -38.46 -32.03 91.89
N GLN A 45 -38.28 -32.73 90.78
CA GLN A 45 -38.82 -34.08 90.57
C GLN A 45 -38.22 -35.09 91.55
N ALA A 46 -36.91 -35.05 91.78
CA ALA A 46 -36.27 -35.92 92.77
C ALA A 46 -36.83 -35.69 94.19
N ARG A 47 -37.10 -34.43 94.57
CA ARG A 47 -37.75 -34.09 95.85
C ARG A 47 -39.18 -34.65 95.93
N GLN A 48 -39.96 -34.51 94.87
CA GLN A 48 -41.31 -35.07 94.79
C GLN A 48 -41.31 -36.59 94.94
N ASP A 49 -40.39 -37.29 94.26
CA ASP A 49 -40.24 -38.74 94.36
C ASP A 49 -39.85 -39.19 95.77
N THR A 50 -38.97 -38.45 96.45
CA THR A 50 -38.61 -38.74 97.85
C THR A 50 -39.78 -38.55 98.81
N MET A 51 -40.56 -37.46 98.67
CA MET A 51 -41.76 -37.25 99.49
C MET A 51 -42.85 -38.30 99.21
N ALA A 52 -43.02 -38.71 97.95
CA ALA A 52 -43.96 -39.77 97.57
C ALA A 52 -43.56 -41.16 98.12
N ARG A 53 -42.26 -41.41 98.33
CA ARG A 53 -41.78 -42.61 99.04
C ARG A 53 -42.05 -42.51 100.54
N GLN A 54 -41.81 -41.36 101.16
CA GLN A 54 -42.11 -41.14 102.58
C GLN A 54 -43.61 -41.29 102.89
N LEU A 55 -44.49 -40.70 102.06
CA LEU A 55 -45.95 -40.86 102.18
C LEU A 55 -46.39 -42.33 102.06
N ARG A 56 -45.78 -43.11 101.16
CA ARG A 56 -46.06 -44.54 101.04
C ARG A 56 -45.66 -45.32 102.28
N ASN A 57 -44.51 -45.01 102.88
CA ASN A 57 -44.05 -45.66 104.10
C ASN A 57 -44.95 -45.32 105.30
N VAL A 58 -45.32 -44.05 105.48
CA VAL A 58 -46.23 -43.63 106.57
C VAL A 58 -47.62 -44.26 106.41
N ARG A 59 -48.15 -44.36 105.18
CA ARG A 59 -49.41 -45.09 104.93
C ARG A 59 -49.32 -46.58 105.23
N ALA A 60 -48.18 -47.21 104.94
CA ALA A 60 -47.96 -48.61 105.28
C ALA A 60 -47.87 -48.82 106.79
N GLU A 61 -47.19 -47.91 107.52
CA GLU A 61 -47.16 -47.92 108.99
C GLU A 61 -48.56 -47.74 109.58
N LEU A 62 -49.35 -46.78 109.09
CA LEU A 62 -50.74 -46.57 109.50
C LEU A 62 -51.62 -47.81 109.26
N SER A 63 -51.52 -48.45 108.10
CA SER A 63 -52.22 -49.70 107.80
C SER A 63 -51.86 -50.82 108.77
N MET A 64 -50.57 -51.00 109.07
CA MET A 64 -50.12 -52.02 110.03
C MET A 64 -50.63 -51.74 111.46
N PHE A 65 -50.73 -50.45 111.84
CA PHE A 65 -51.30 -50.04 113.12
C PHE A 65 -52.83 -50.24 113.18
N GLU A 66 -53.56 -49.97 112.11
CA GLU A 66 -55.00 -50.24 112.02
C GLU A 66 -55.32 -51.74 112.09
N ASP A 67 -54.51 -52.58 111.45
CA ASP A 67 -54.70 -54.03 111.47
C ASP A 67 -54.38 -54.63 112.85
N THR A 68 -53.34 -54.14 113.54
CA THR A 68 -53.05 -54.54 114.93
C THR A 68 -54.12 -54.09 115.93
N LEU A 69 -54.82 -52.97 115.67
CA LEU A 69 -55.98 -52.53 116.44
C LEU A 69 -57.21 -53.45 116.23
N ARG A 70 -57.34 -54.10 115.07
CA ARG A 70 -58.48 -54.98 114.74
C ARG A 70 -58.37 -56.39 115.32
N GLU A 71 -57.16 -56.93 115.46
CA GLU A 71 -56.97 -58.36 115.78
C GLU A 71 -57.03 -58.73 117.28
N LYS A 72 -57.07 -57.79 118.23
CA LYS A 72 -56.99 -58.13 119.68
C LYS A 72 -58.23 -57.71 120.50
N ASN A 73 -58.81 -58.70 121.20
CA ASN A 73 -60.08 -58.68 121.92
C ASN A 73 -60.19 -57.65 123.08
N PRO A 74 -61.39 -57.11 123.38
CA PRO A 74 -61.57 -55.72 123.84
C PRO A 74 -61.65 -55.50 125.37
N ARG A 75 -61.10 -56.39 126.22
CA ARG A 75 -61.23 -56.24 127.70
C ARG A 75 -59.94 -56.00 128.49
N VAL A 76 -58.76 -55.99 127.84
CA VAL A 76 -57.48 -55.74 128.52
C VAL A 76 -56.62 -54.79 127.70
N LEU A 77 -56.92 -53.48 127.79
CA LEU A 77 -56.00 -52.32 127.82
C LEU A 77 -56.75 -51.04 127.40
N MET A 78 -57.84 -50.78 128.12
CA MET A 78 -58.64 -49.57 127.94
C MET A 78 -58.08 -48.35 128.70
N GLU A 79 -56.93 -48.43 129.39
CA GLU A 79 -56.46 -47.29 130.21
C GLU A 79 -55.02 -46.79 129.98
N GLU A 80 -54.06 -47.61 129.54
CA GLU A 80 -52.66 -47.12 129.39
C GLU A 80 -52.15 -46.94 127.95
N LEU A 81 -52.57 -47.77 126.98
CA LEU A 81 -52.01 -47.73 125.62
C LEU A 81 -52.86 -46.97 124.60
N LEU A 82 -54.20 -46.94 124.75
CA LEU A 82 -55.09 -46.22 123.82
C LEU A 82 -54.81 -44.71 123.66
N PRO A 83 -54.53 -43.92 124.72
CA PRO A 83 -54.26 -42.50 124.53
C PRO A 83 -52.88 -42.23 123.90
N LYS A 84 -51.90 -43.13 124.08
CA LYS A 84 -50.59 -43.02 123.41
C LYS A 84 -50.71 -43.32 121.91
N LEU A 85 -51.35 -44.43 121.58
CA LEU A 85 -51.58 -44.84 120.19
C LEU A 85 -52.46 -43.85 119.43
N ARG A 86 -53.49 -43.25 120.06
CA ARG A 86 -54.30 -42.19 119.44
C ARG A 86 -53.51 -40.90 119.19
N ARG A 87 -52.56 -40.54 120.06
CA ARG A 87 -51.69 -39.37 119.82
C ARG A 87 -50.74 -39.61 118.66
N GLU A 88 -50.11 -40.78 118.60
CA GLU A 88 -49.21 -41.14 117.50
C GLU A 88 -49.95 -41.23 116.16
N LEU A 89 -51.21 -41.71 116.14
CA LEU A 89 -52.04 -41.72 114.94
C LEU A 89 -52.36 -40.30 114.44
N VAL A 90 -52.76 -39.39 115.34
CA VAL A 90 -53.07 -38.00 114.97
C VAL A 90 -51.81 -37.26 114.50
N GLU A 91 -50.65 -37.52 115.09
CA GLU A 91 -49.38 -36.96 114.64
C GLU A 91 -48.98 -37.48 113.25
N ALA A 92 -49.20 -38.76 112.96
CA ALA A 92 -48.94 -39.34 111.65
C ALA A 92 -49.91 -38.82 110.57
N GLU A 93 -51.20 -38.66 110.88
CA GLU A 93 -52.21 -38.08 109.99
C GLU A 93 -51.92 -36.59 109.67
N GLN A 94 -51.43 -35.83 110.65
CA GLN A 94 -51.01 -34.45 110.43
C GLN A 94 -49.79 -34.39 109.49
N LYS A 95 -48.78 -35.24 109.70
CA LYS A 95 -47.61 -35.34 108.81
C LYS A 95 -48.00 -35.73 107.38
N GLU A 96 -48.98 -36.64 107.20
CA GLU A 96 -49.47 -37.00 105.87
C GLU A 96 -50.14 -35.81 105.17
N LYS A 97 -50.98 -35.05 105.88
CA LYS A 97 -51.65 -33.86 105.32
C LYS A 97 -50.67 -32.75 104.95
N ASP A 98 -49.64 -32.52 105.76
CA ASP A 98 -48.64 -31.49 105.48
C ASP A 98 -47.73 -31.87 104.32
N LEU A 99 -47.32 -33.14 104.22
CA LEU A 99 -46.58 -33.67 103.06
C LEU A 99 -47.42 -33.67 101.77
N GLY A 100 -48.72 -33.95 101.87
CA GLY A 100 -49.65 -33.87 100.73
C GLY A 100 -49.77 -32.45 100.16
N LYS A 101 -49.95 -31.45 101.04
CA LYS A 101 -49.97 -30.04 100.63
C LYS A 101 -48.65 -29.60 99.98
N GLY A 102 -47.52 -30.11 100.47
CA GLY A 102 -46.20 -29.84 99.88
C GLY A 102 -46.04 -30.41 98.47
N ALA A 103 -46.59 -31.60 98.22
CA ALA A 103 -46.56 -32.24 96.89
C ALA A 103 -47.42 -31.48 95.86
N ASP A 104 -48.61 -31.04 96.25
CA ASP A 104 -49.51 -30.27 95.37
C ASP A 104 -48.92 -28.89 95.02
N ALA A 105 -48.26 -28.24 95.98
CA ALA A 105 -47.58 -26.96 95.74
C ALA A 105 -46.44 -27.09 94.72
N LEU A 106 -45.58 -28.11 94.86
CA LEU A 106 -44.49 -28.39 93.90
C LEU A 106 -45.02 -28.76 92.51
N GLN A 107 -46.16 -29.44 92.42
CA GLN A 107 -46.79 -29.78 91.15
C GLN A 107 -47.34 -28.54 90.42
N SER A 108 -47.88 -27.58 91.15
CA SER A 108 -48.31 -26.29 90.59
C SER A 108 -47.11 -25.46 90.10
N GLU A 109 -46.00 -25.45 90.85
CA GLU A 109 -44.76 -24.78 90.42
C GLU A 109 -44.21 -25.41 89.13
N LEU A 110 -44.18 -26.74 89.02
CA LEU A 110 -43.74 -27.43 87.81
C LEU A 110 -44.60 -27.08 86.57
N GLN A 111 -45.93 -27.01 86.72
CA GLN A 111 -46.82 -26.59 85.63
C GLN A 111 -46.61 -25.12 85.24
N GLY A 112 -46.36 -24.24 86.21
CA GLY A 112 -46.00 -22.85 85.98
C GLY A 112 -44.68 -22.70 85.22
N LEU A 113 -43.71 -23.60 85.44
CA LEU A 113 -42.45 -23.62 84.71
C LEU A 113 -42.59 -24.16 83.29
N GLU A 114 -43.41 -25.19 83.09
CA GLU A 114 -43.67 -25.76 81.76
C GLU A 114 -44.33 -24.75 80.80
N THR A 115 -45.26 -23.93 81.30
CA THR A 115 -45.91 -22.88 80.51
C THR A 115 -44.93 -21.77 80.10
N LYS A 116 -44.01 -21.38 81.00
CA LYS A 116 -42.95 -20.40 80.69
C LYS A 116 -41.96 -20.92 79.64
N VAL A 117 -41.54 -22.18 79.74
CA VAL A 117 -40.65 -22.81 78.74
C VAL A 117 -41.31 -22.84 77.36
N ARG A 118 -42.60 -23.15 77.31
CA ARG A 118 -43.36 -23.15 76.04
C ARG A 118 -43.45 -21.74 75.43
N GLY A 119 -43.68 -20.71 76.26
CA GLY A 119 -43.68 -19.31 75.82
C GLY A 119 -42.33 -18.85 75.26
N CYS A 120 -41.22 -19.20 75.91
CA CYS A 120 -39.88 -18.88 75.41
C CYS A 120 -39.59 -19.57 74.06
N ALA A 121 -39.94 -20.86 73.93
CA ALA A 121 -39.72 -21.61 72.70
C ALA A 121 -40.52 -21.06 71.51
N ASP A 122 -41.73 -20.55 71.73
CA ASP A 122 -42.54 -19.94 70.68
C ASP A 122 -42.01 -18.56 70.26
N LEU A 123 -41.50 -17.75 71.21
CA LEU A 123 -40.80 -16.49 70.92
C LEU A 123 -39.50 -16.71 70.14
N GLU A 124 -38.72 -17.74 70.48
CA GLU A 124 -37.50 -18.10 69.73
C GLU A 124 -37.82 -18.47 68.29
N ARG A 125 -38.86 -19.29 68.05
CA ARG A 125 -39.31 -19.65 66.71
C ARG A 125 -39.78 -18.43 65.91
N GLU A 126 -40.44 -17.48 66.55
CA GLU A 126 -40.87 -16.24 65.89
C GLU A 126 -39.65 -15.39 65.49
N LYS A 127 -38.67 -15.24 66.37
CA LYS A 127 -37.41 -14.54 66.06
C LYS A 127 -36.61 -15.24 64.96
N GLU A 128 -36.52 -16.57 64.97
CA GLU A 128 -35.87 -17.34 63.91
C GLU A 128 -36.55 -17.13 62.55
N ARG A 129 -37.89 -17.10 62.48
CA ARG A 129 -38.64 -16.80 61.25
C ARG A 129 -38.37 -15.39 60.74
N THR A 130 -38.29 -14.39 61.63
CA THR A 130 -37.95 -13.03 61.21
C THR A 130 -36.51 -12.92 60.73
N LEU A 131 -35.57 -13.64 61.35
CA LEU A 131 -34.16 -13.65 60.95
C LEU A 131 -33.94 -14.34 59.60
N THR A 132 -34.65 -15.43 59.30
CA THR A 132 -34.57 -16.06 57.98
C THR A 132 -35.15 -15.17 56.89
N GLY A 133 -36.27 -14.48 57.16
CA GLY A 133 -36.84 -13.48 56.25
C GLY A 133 -35.86 -12.32 55.96
N LEU A 134 -35.28 -11.72 57.00
CA LEU A 134 -34.29 -10.64 56.84
C LEU A 134 -33.03 -11.10 56.10
N ARG A 135 -32.57 -12.34 56.33
CA ARG A 135 -31.43 -12.92 55.60
C ARG A 135 -31.72 -13.10 54.11
N GLN A 136 -32.95 -13.49 53.76
CA GLN A 136 -33.35 -13.64 52.37
C GLN A 136 -33.37 -12.30 51.65
N VAL A 137 -33.97 -11.27 52.26
CA VAL A 137 -33.98 -9.90 51.73
C VAL A 137 -32.56 -9.34 51.60
N ALA A 138 -31.68 -9.58 52.58
CA ALA A 138 -30.27 -9.19 52.50
C ALA A 138 -29.49 -9.92 51.40
N LYS A 139 -29.92 -11.13 50.98
CA LYS A 139 -29.32 -11.84 49.85
C LYS A 139 -29.77 -11.24 48.52
N GLU A 140 -31.05 -10.90 48.39
CA GLU A 140 -31.61 -10.24 47.20
C GLU A 140 -30.97 -8.85 46.99
N HIS A 141 -30.85 -8.03 48.03
CA HIS A 141 -30.16 -6.74 47.92
C HIS A 141 -28.70 -6.87 47.49
N ARG A 142 -27.97 -7.88 48.00
CA ARG A 142 -26.59 -8.14 47.57
C ARG A 142 -26.49 -8.53 46.10
N GLN A 143 -27.41 -9.35 45.60
CA GLN A 143 -27.47 -9.69 44.18
C GLN A 143 -27.77 -8.46 43.31
N ASN A 144 -28.68 -7.58 43.75
CA ASN A 144 -28.98 -6.33 43.05
C ASN A 144 -27.79 -5.37 43.05
N ILE A 145 -27.05 -5.24 44.15
CA ILE A 145 -25.83 -4.43 44.22
C ILE A 145 -24.79 -4.94 43.22
N MET A 146 -24.52 -6.24 43.20
CA MET A 146 -23.58 -6.84 42.23
C MET A 146 -24.01 -6.62 40.77
N ALA A 147 -25.32 -6.68 40.48
CA ALA A 147 -25.84 -6.41 39.14
C ALA A 147 -25.69 -4.93 38.73
N LEU A 148 -25.91 -4.00 39.68
CA LEU A 148 -25.73 -2.57 39.45
C LEU A 148 -24.25 -2.19 39.29
N GLU A 149 -23.36 -2.75 40.10
CA GLU A 149 -21.90 -2.56 39.98
C GLU A 149 -21.38 -3.05 38.62
N LYS A 150 -21.86 -4.21 38.15
CA LYS A 150 -21.52 -4.68 36.81
C LYS A 150 -21.99 -3.71 35.74
N ARG A 151 -23.23 -3.23 35.83
CA ARG A 151 -23.80 -2.29 34.85
C ARG A 151 -23.08 -0.93 34.87
N LEU A 152 -22.63 -0.47 36.03
CA LEU A 152 -21.77 0.72 36.15
C LEU A 152 -20.43 0.50 35.46
N SER A 153 -19.77 -0.65 35.69
CA SER A 153 -18.52 -0.98 35.01
C SER A 153 -18.68 -1.08 33.48
N ASP A 154 -19.79 -1.63 33.00
CA ASP A 154 -20.08 -1.72 31.56
C ASP A 154 -20.27 -0.31 30.98
N LEU A 155 -21.06 0.55 31.64
CA LEU A 155 -21.28 1.94 31.22
C LEU A 155 -20.01 2.79 31.26
N ASP A 156 -19.18 2.65 32.29
CA ASP A 156 -17.87 3.34 32.38
C ASP A 156 -16.95 2.92 31.22
N SER A 157 -17.00 1.65 30.79
CA SER A 157 -16.22 1.19 29.65
C SER A 157 -16.73 1.75 28.32
N GLU A 158 -18.05 1.90 28.16
CA GLU A 158 -18.67 2.51 26.98
C GLU A 158 -18.36 4.01 26.91
N GLU A 159 -18.43 4.72 28.04
CA GLU A 159 -18.09 6.14 28.14
C GLU A 159 -16.64 6.40 27.75
N ARG A 160 -15.68 5.60 28.25
CA ARG A 160 -14.27 5.69 27.86
C ARG A 160 -14.05 5.45 26.37
N ALA A 161 -14.67 4.41 25.81
CA ALA A 161 -14.55 4.12 24.38
C ALA A 161 -15.08 5.26 23.50
N LEU A 162 -16.17 5.92 23.92
CA LEU A 162 -16.71 7.09 23.23
C LEU A 162 -15.80 8.32 23.36
N HIS A 163 -15.19 8.54 24.53
CA HIS A 163 -14.21 9.61 24.73
C HIS A 163 -12.98 9.44 23.84
N ASP A 164 -12.42 8.22 23.76
CA ASP A 164 -11.28 7.92 22.91
C ASP A 164 -11.61 8.10 21.42
N ALA A 165 -12.78 7.60 20.98
CA ALA A 165 -13.22 7.78 19.59
C ALA A 165 -13.41 9.26 19.23
N ARG A 166 -13.92 10.07 20.15
CA ARG A 166 -14.04 11.53 19.98
C ARG A 166 -12.68 12.20 19.87
N ALA A 167 -11.73 11.84 20.73
CA ALA A 167 -10.38 12.40 20.68
C ALA A 167 -9.69 12.08 19.35
N ASP A 168 -9.82 10.84 18.87
CA ASP A 168 -9.24 10.42 17.59
C ASP A 168 -9.87 11.13 16.38
N LEU A 169 -11.19 11.38 16.41
CA LEU A 169 -11.87 12.18 15.38
C LEU A 169 -11.34 13.63 15.34
N LEU A 170 -11.20 14.27 16.50
CA LEU A 170 -10.68 15.64 16.58
C LEU A 170 -9.22 15.70 16.12
N ARG A 171 -8.37 14.73 16.50
CA ARG A 171 -6.99 14.64 15.99
C ARG A 171 -6.94 14.53 14.46
N ARG A 172 -7.78 13.68 13.87
CA ARG A 172 -7.85 13.54 12.41
C ARG A 172 -8.27 14.84 11.74
N SER A 173 -9.23 15.57 12.30
CA SER A 173 -9.64 16.86 11.75
C SER A 173 -8.49 17.87 11.71
N VAL A 174 -7.63 17.90 12.73
CA VAL A 174 -6.44 18.76 12.76
C VAL A 174 -5.39 18.30 11.74
N LEU A 175 -5.16 16.99 11.61
CA LEU A 175 -4.19 16.45 10.63
C LEU A 175 -4.62 16.69 9.17
N GLU A 176 -5.91 16.75 8.92
CA GLU A 176 -6.49 17.01 7.59
C GLU A 176 -6.77 18.51 7.34
N ASP A 177 -6.33 19.41 8.24
CA ASP A 177 -6.57 20.86 8.20
C ASP A 177 -8.07 21.23 8.02
N ILE A 178 -8.95 20.51 8.71
CA ILE A 178 -10.39 20.77 8.71
C ILE A 178 -10.73 21.75 9.85
N ASP A 179 -11.23 22.93 9.49
CA ASP A 179 -11.72 23.92 10.46
C ASP A 179 -13.02 23.44 11.12
N VAL A 180 -12.93 23.03 12.39
CA VAL A 180 -14.07 22.64 13.22
C VAL A 180 -14.46 23.82 14.13
N PRO A 181 -15.69 24.36 14.03
CA PRO A 181 -16.12 25.46 14.88
C PRO A 181 -16.34 24.99 16.34
N LEU A 182 -15.86 25.76 17.31
CA LEU A 182 -15.89 25.40 18.74
C LEU A 182 -16.66 26.44 19.57
N LEU A 183 -17.50 25.95 20.48
CA LEU A 183 -18.18 26.73 21.52
C LEU A 183 -17.33 26.87 22.79
N ARG A 184 -16.49 25.88 23.11
CA ARG A 184 -15.66 25.84 24.31
C ARG A 184 -14.37 25.08 24.05
N GLY A 185 -13.24 25.61 24.54
CA GLY A 185 -11.89 25.12 24.19
C GLY A 185 -11.39 25.80 22.91
N GLY A 186 -10.25 26.49 23.00
CA GLY A 186 -9.67 27.22 21.87
C GLY A 186 -8.92 26.30 20.90
N LEU A 187 -8.46 26.87 19.78
CA LEU A 187 -7.58 26.22 18.81
C LEU A 187 -6.31 25.62 19.45
N GLU A 188 -5.79 26.24 20.51
CA GLU A 188 -4.63 25.75 21.27
C GLU A 188 -4.89 24.37 21.90
N ALA A 189 -6.09 24.15 22.46
CA ALA A 189 -6.45 22.87 23.08
C ALA A 189 -6.61 21.74 22.05
N LEU A 190 -6.92 22.08 20.78
CA LEU A 190 -6.97 21.12 19.67
C LEU A 190 -5.57 20.75 19.15
N GLN A 191 -4.67 21.74 19.11
CA GLN A 191 -3.26 21.50 18.74
C GLN A 191 -2.56 20.65 19.80
N ASP A 192 -2.76 20.96 21.09
CA ASP A 192 -2.25 20.15 22.20
C ASP A 192 -2.77 18.71 22.16
N LEU A 193 -4.03 18.50 21.76
CA LEU A 193 -4.62 17.17 21.58
C LEU A 193 -3.99 16.40 20.41
N ALA A 194 -3.62 17.10 19.34
CA ALA A 194 -2.97 16.53 18.15
C ALA A 194 -1.50 16.16 18.41
N GLU A 195 -0.79 16.94 19.23
CA GLU A 195 0.59 16.67 19.62
C GLU A 195 0.72 15.59 20.71
N ALA A 196 -0.36 15.33 21.46
CA ALA A 196 -0.38 14.29 22.48
C ALA A 196 -0.20 12.88 21.86
N PRO A 197 0.75 12.05 22.36
CA PRO A 197 1.02 10.73 21.81
C PRO A 197 -0.23 9.84 21.83
N SER A 198 -0.46 9.13 20.72
CA SER A 198 -1.54 8.15 20.63
C SER A 198 -1.30 7.01 21.62
N GLN A 199 -2.29 6.74 22.47
CA GLN A 199 -2.18 5.75 23.55
C GLN A 199 -1.97 4.31 23.04
N GLN A 200 -2.05 4.05 21.73
CA GLN A 200 -1.72 2.74 21.13
C GLN A 200 -0.26 2.30 21.35
N ALA A 201 0.64 3.20 21.77
CA ALA A 201 2.05 2.88 22.05
C ALA A 201 2.42 2.78 23.55
N ALA A 202 1.52 3.09 24.48
CA ALA A 202 1.86 3.13 25.92
C ALA A 202 1.12 2.04 26.71
N ALA A 203 1.89 1.20 27.41
CA ALA A 203 1.41 0.20 28.34
C ALA A 203 0.46 0.82 29.40
N PRO A 204 -0.50 0.04 29.95
CA PRO A 204 -1.47 0.52 30.93
C PRO A 204 -0.75 0.79 32.26
N THR A 205 -0.15 1.97 32.35
CA THR A 205 0.48 2.48 33.56
C THR A 205 -0.44 3.55 34.09
N GLN A 206 -0.63 3.59 35.41
CA GLN A 206 -1.63 4.39 36.15
C GLN A 206 -1.41 5.93 36.08
N GLY A 207 -0.89 6.46 34.98
CA GLY A 207 -0.66 7.87 34.73
C GLY A 207 -1.52 8.39 33.58
N GLY A 208 -2.65 9.01 33.92
CA GLY A 208 -3.14 10.21 33.24
C GLY A 208 -3.95 10.00 31.96
N ASP A 209 -5.26 10.01 32.17
CA ASP A 209 -6.40 10.23 31.27
C ASP A 209 -6.36 11.54 30.44
N ALA A 210 -5.17 12.10 30.20
CA ALA A 210 -4.98 13.47 29.74
C ALA A 210 -5.56 13.72 28.34
N GLY A 211 -5.61 12.70 27.47
CA GLY A 211 -6.19 12.81 26.14
C GLY A 211 -7.73 12.79 26.13
N GLY A 212 -8.34 11.97 27.00
CA GLY A 212 -9.80 11.84 27.10
C GLY A 212 -10.44 13.03 27.80
N GLU A 213 -9.81 13.52 28.88
CA GLU A 213 -10.24 14.71 29.62
C GLU A 213 -10.07 16.01 28.80
N ALA A 214 -9.00 16.13 28.00
CA ALA A 214 -8.80 17.29 27.12
C ALA A 214 -9.89 17.35 26.03
N ALA A 215 -10.25 16.22 25.42
CA ALA A 215 -11.35 16.13 24.46
C ALA A 215 -12.74 16.38 25.10
N ALA A 216 -12.91 16.07 26.39
CA ALA A 216 -14.14 16.32 27.14
C ALA A 216 -14.44 17.82 27.28
N GLY A 217 -13.41 18.66 27.42
CA GLY A 217 -13.52 20.11 27.56
C GLY A 217 -13.86 20.86 26.27
N LEU A 218 -13.72 20.21 25.10
CA LEU A 218 -13.89 20.81 23.77
C LEU A 218 -15.33 20.67 23.27
N ALA A 219 -16.17 21.70 23.40
CA ALA A 219 -17.53 21.66 22.86
C ALA A 219 -17.56 22.13 21.40
N VAL A 220 -17.93 21.25 20.48
CA VAL A 220 -18.06 21.57 19.03
C VAL A 220 -19.39 22.30 18.79
N ASP A 221 -19.36 23.33 17.96
CA ASP A 221 -20.57 24.03 17.52
C ASP A 221 -21.22 23.27 16.35
N PHE A 222 -22.48 22.88 16.52
CA PHE A 222 -23.28 22.25 15.48
C PHE A 222 -24.33 23.19 14.86
N SER A 223 -24.38 24.46 15.29
CA SER A 223 -25.42 25.44 14.88
C SER A 223 -25.47 25.71 13.38
N ALA A 224 -24.34 25.54 12.67
CA ALA A 224 -24.24 25.73 11.22
C ALA A 224 -24.83 24.57 10.40
N LEU A 225 -25.16 23.44 11.03
CA LEU A 225 -25.72 22.26 10.35
C LEU A 225 -27.25 22.35 10.25
N PRO A 226 -27.86 21.84 9.15
CA PRO A 226 -29.31 21.69 9.04
C PRO A 226 -29.92 20.85 10.17
N GLU A 227 -31.13 21.18 10.62
CA GLU A 227 -31.82 20.51 11.75
C GLU A 227 -31.94 18.97 11.57
N GLU A 228 -32.12 18.50 10.34
CA GLU A 228 -32.16 17.06 10.01
C GLU A 228 -30.85 16.34 10.34
N LYS A 229 -29.71 17.03 10.25
CA LYS A 229 -28.37 16.50 10.52
C LYS A 229 -27.97 16.67 11.99
N GLN A 230 -28.51 17.68 12.68
CA GLN A 230 -28.38 17.82 14.14
C GLN A 230 -29.18 16.75 14.89
N ALA A 231 -30.37 16.41 14.40
CA ALA A 231 -31.23 15.36 14.99
C ALA A 231 -30.70 13.93 14.78
N ALA A 232 -29.82 13.74 13.79
CA ALA A 232 -29.17 12.45 13.47
C ALA A 232 -28.00 12.11 14.41
N SER A 233 -27.96 12.64 15.64
CA SER A 233 -26.85 12.43 16.59
C SER A 233 -26.74 10.97 17.09
N THR A 234 -27.79 10.15 16.98
CA THR A 234 -27.77 8.75 17.44
C THR A 234 -28.67 7.86 16.59
N GLY A 235 -28.12 6.77 16.05
CA GLY A 235 -28.88 5.67 15.44
C GLY A 235 -28.49 5.31 13.99
N PRO A 236 -29.34 4.56 13.28
CA PRO A 236 -29.08 4.11 11.91
C PRO A 236 -28.98 5.24 10.87
N ALA A 237 -29.68 6.36 11.10
CA ALA A 237 -29.67 7.52 10.22
C ALA A 237 -28.30 8.23 10.19
N ALA A 238 -27.59 8.25 11.32
CA ALA A 238 -26.23 8.79 11.42
C ALA A 238 -25.26 8.03 10.52
N LYS A 239 -25.34 6.69 10.55
CA LYS A 239 -24.48 5.80 9.74
C LYS A 239 -24.74 5.97 8.24
N MET A 240 -25.99 6.11 7.83
CA MET A 240 -26.30 6.34 6.41
C MET A 240 -25.72 7.65 5.88
N LEU A 241 -25.77 8.71 6.69
CA LEU A 241 -25.21 10.01 6.32
C LEU A 241 -23.68 9.98 6.27
N GLU A 242 -23.02 9.29 7.20
CA GLU A 242 -21.57 9.06 7.15
C GLU A 242 -21.16 8.32 5.87
N ASP A 243 -21.90 7.29 5.48
CA ASP A 243 -21.58 6.48 4.31
C ASP A 243 -21.76 7.27 3.00
N GLU A 244 -22.75 8.18 2.94
CA GLU A 244 -22.94 9.10 1.82
C GLU A 244 -21.74 10.05 1.66
N TYR A 245 -21.29 10.69 2.74
CA TYR A 245 -20.12 11.58 2.69
C TYR A 245 -18.82 10.85 2.40
N LYS A 246 -18.64 9.63 2.91
CA LYS A 246 -17.49 8.78 2.54
C LYS A 246 -17.49 8.49 1.04
N ALA A 247 -18.66 8.17 0.47
CA ALA A 247 -18.77 7.92 -0.97
C ALA A 247 -18.47 9.18 -1.80
N GLU A 248 -18.94 10.35 -1.35
CA GLU A 248 -18.68 11.63 -2.02
C GLU A 248 -17.20 12.04 -1.94
N LEU A 249 -16.55 11.86 -0.78
CA LEU A 249 -15.11 12.07 -0.61
C LEU A 249 -14.28 11.16 -1.52
N GLU A 250 -14.64 9.88 -1.61
CA GLU A 250 -13.93 8.95 -2.51
C GLU A 250 -14.10 9.35 -3.99
N ARG A 251 -15.30 9.81 -4.39
CA ARG A 251 -15.52 10.34 -5.74
C ARG A 251 -14.63 11.56 -6.01
N LEU A 252 -14.61 12.53 -5.09
CA LEU A 252 -13.79 13.75 -5.20
C LEU A 252 -12.29 13.43 -5.22
N ARG A 253 -11.83 12.48 -4.40
CA ARG A 253 -10.44 11.99 -4.41
C ARG A 253 -10.05 11.39 -5.75
N VAL A 254 -10.93 10.58 -6.35
CA VAL A 254 -10.69 10.01 -7.69
C VAL A 254 -10.63 11.10 -8.76
N GLU A 255 -11.50 12.10 -8.69
CA GLU A 255 -11.51 13.24 -9.62
C GLU A 255 -10.24 14.08 -9.49
N MET A 256 -9.82 14.39 -8.25
CA MET A 256 -8.56 15.09 -7.97
C MET A 256 -7.35 14.29 -8.47
N HIS A 257 -7.31 12.98 -8.26
CA HIS A 257 -6.22 12.14 -8.78
C HIS A 257 -6.15 12.14 -10.30
N ARG A 258 -7.28 12.20 -11.00
CA ARG A 258 -7.31 12.34 -12.47
C ARG A 258 -6.78 13.68 -12.96
N LEU A 259 -7.01 14.73 -12.18
CA LEU A 259 -6.58 16.10 -12.49
C LEU A 259 -5.14 16.38 -12.06
N SER A 260 -4.48 15.44 -11.37
CA SER A 260 -3.14 15.65 -10.84
C SER A 260 -2.16 16.03 -11.96
N PRO A 261 -1.63 17.27 -11.95
CA PRO A 261 -0.81 17.76 -13.04
C PRO A 261 0.53 17.03 -13.09
N ASN A 262 0.98 16.66 -14.29
CA ASN A 262 2.33 16.17 -14.48
C ASN A 262 3.32 17.33 -14.38
N LEU A 263 3.84 17.58 -13.19
CA LEU A 263 4.78 18.66 -12.90
C LEU A 263 6.08 18.59 -13.75
N LYS A 264 6.44 17.40 -14.26
CA LYS A 264 7.59 17.19 -15.15
C LYS A 264 7.30 17.55 -16.61
N ALA A 265 6.04 17.76 -16.99
CA ALA A 265 5.69 18.06 -18.37
C ALA A 265 6.31 19.38 -18.84
N ILE A 266 6.46 20.36 -17.94
CA ILE A 266 7.07 21.66 -18.28
C ILE A 266 8.55 21.48 -18.65
N GLU A 267 9.31 20.75 -17.84
CA GLU A 267 10.72 20.44 -18.13
C GLU A 267 10.87 19.63 -19.43
N GLN A 268 9.99 18.65 -19.65
CA GLN A 268 9.98 17.86 -20.88
C GLN A 268 9.69 18.72 -22.12
N ILE A 269 8.73 19.63 -22.05
CA ILE A 269 8.41 20.55 -23.16
C ILE A 269 9.58 21.47 -23.45
N GLN A 270 10.25 21.99 -22.41
CA GLN A 270 11.44 22.83 -22.58
C GLN A 270 12.57 22.05 -23.27
N GLY A 271 12.87 20.83 -22.81
CA GLY A 271 13.89 19.98 -23.45
C GLY A 271 13.56 19.62 -24.89
N VAL A 272 12.29 19.33 -25.21
CA VAL A 272 11.86 19.09 -26.59
C VAL A 272 11.98 20.35 -27.45
N ALA A 273 11.62 21.51 -26.91
CA ALA A 273 11.72 22.79 -27.64
C ALA A 273 13.19 23.12 -27.98
N GLU A 274 14.11 22.92 -27.05
CA GLU A 274 15.55 23.09 -27.30
C GLU A 274 16.06 22.12 -28.38
N ASN A 275 15.65 20.85 -28.31
CA ASN A 275 16.01 19.86 -29.33
C ASN A 275 15.49 20.23 -30.71
N VAL A 276 14.24 20.71 -30.81
CA VAL A 276 13.67 21.20 -32.08
C VAL A 276 14.43 22.41 -32.59
N GLN A 277 14.82 23.34 -31.72
CA GLN A 277 15.59 24.52 -32.10
C GLN A 277 16.99 24.13 -32.61
N ASN A 278 17.65 23.17 -31.96
CA ASN A 278 18.96 22.68 -32.39
C ASN A 278 18.85 21.96 -33.75
N ALA A 279 17.86 21.08 -33.92
CA ALA A 279 17.62 20.39 -35.18
C ALA A 279 17.32 21.37 -36.34
N ALA A 280 16.60 22.46 -36.07
CA ALA A 280 16.35 23.50 -37.06
C ALA A 280 17.64 24.23 -37.48
N ARG A 281 18.52 24.55 -36.51
CA ARG A 281 19.83 25.17 -36.79
C ARG A 281 20.72 24.26 -37.63
N ASP A 282 20.76 22.96 -37.31
CA ASP A 282 21.55 21.98 -38.06
C ASP A 282 21.02 21.83 -39.50
N ALA A 283 19.69 21.81 -39.67
CA ALA A 283 19.06 21.77 -40.97
C ALA A 283 19.38 23.02 -41.81
N ASP A 284 19.35 24.21 -41.20
CA ASP A 284 19.71 25.45 -41.89
C ASP A 284 21.19 25.51 -42.26
N ALA A 285 22.08 24.98 -41.41
CA ALA A 285 23.51 24.88 -41.71
C ALA A 285 23.76 23.92 -42.90
N ALA A 286 23.13 22.74 -42.89
CA ALA A 286 23.25 21.78 -43.99
C ALA A 286 22.71 22.35 -45.31
N ARG A 287 21.61 23.12 -45.28
CA ARG A 287 21.06 23.80 -46.47
C ARG A 287 22.05 24.78 -47.08
N ARG A 288 22.73 25.58 -46.24
CA ARG A 288 23.76 26.52 -46.70
C ARG A 288 24.96 25.79 -47.31
N GLU A 289 25.38 24.68 -46.72
CA GLU A 289 26.47 23.87 -47.26
C GLU A 289 26.12 23.27 -48.63
N ILE A 290 24.89 22.79 -48.80
CA ILE A 290 24.39 22.31 -50.10
C ILE A 290 24.43 23.44 -51.14
N GLU A 291 23.94 24.63 -50.79
CA GLU A 291 23.95 25.78 -51.70
C GLU A 291 25.37 26.18 -52.12
N ASP A 292 26.32 26.19 -51.18
CA ASP A 292 27.73 26.46 -51.47
C ASP A 292 28.35 25.40 -52.40
N ILE A 293 28.03 24.12 -52.17
CA ILE A 293 28.50 23.01 -53.00
C ILE A 293 27.92 23.10 -54.41
N ASP A 294 26.62 23.39 -54.55
CA ASP A 294 25.95 23.54 -55.84
C ASP A 294 26.54 24.70 -56.63
N GLN A 295 26.83 25.83 -55.98
CA GLN A 295 27.52 26.96 -56.62
C GLN A 295 28.92 26.58 -57.10
N ARG A 296 29.71 25.86 -56.29
CA ARG A 296 31.04 25.38 -56.68
C ARG A 296 30.96 24.38 -57.83
N PHE A 297 29.99 23.48 -57.79
CA PHE A 297 29.75 22.51 -58.85
C PHE A 297 29.44 23.21 -60.17
N GLU A 298 28.55 24.20 -60.16
CA GLU A 298 28.18 24.95 -61.36
C GLU A 298 29.36 25.77 -61.92
N GLN A 299 30.19 26.37 -61.06
CA GLN A 299 31.43 27.02 -61.48
C GLN A 299 32.39 26.06 -62.18
N VAL A 300 32.61 24.87 -61.62
CA VAL A 300 33.47 23.84 -62.22
C VAL A 300 32.87 23.31 -63.52
N ARG A 301 31.54 23.09 -63.56
CA ARG A 301 30.82 22.64 -64.75
C ARG A 301 30.96 23.64 -65.90
N GLN A 302 30.78 24.93 -65.63
CA GLN A 302 30.94 25.99 -66.61
C GLN A 302 32.40 26.12 -67.09
N ALA A 303 33.37 26.10 -66.18
CA ALA A 303 34.79 26.16 -66.54
C ALA A 303 35.20 24.94 -67.40
N ARG A 304 34.68 23.75 -67.08
CA ARG A 304 34.89 22.54 -67.90
C ARG A 304 34.25 22.68 -69.28
N LYS A 305 33.00 23.16 -69.37
CA LYS A 305 32.30 23.37 -70.65
C LYS A 305 33.04 24.39 -71.51
N GLN A 306 33.46 25.53 -70.95
CA GLN A 306 34.24 26.55 -71.66
C GLN A 306 35.54 25.99 -72.24
N ARG A 307 36.35 25.30 -71.42
CA ARG A 307 37.60 24.69 -71.90
C ARG A 307 37.39 23.65 -73.00
N PHE A 308 36.31 22.86 -72.90
CA PHE A 308 35.96 21.90 -73.93
C PHE A 308 35.58 22.60 -75.23
N VAL A 309 34.68 23.59 -75.18
CA VAL A 309 34.24 24.35 -76.36
C VAL A 309 35.42 25.08 -77.01
N ASP A 310 36.28 25.73 -76.22
CA ASP A 310 37.48 26.42 -76.72
C ASP A 310 38.42 25.48 -77.49
N CYS A 311 38.62 24.27 -76.97
CA CYS A 311 39.41 23.23 -77.63
C CYS A 311 38.71 22.74 -78.89
N PHE A 312 37.43 22.36 -78.77
CA PHE A 312 36.62 21.82 -79.86
C PHE A 312 36.54 22.78 -81.04
N THR A 313 36.24 24.06 -80.80
CA THR A 313 36.13 25.08 -81.86
C THR A 313 37.46 25.26 -82.61
N LYS A 314 38.60 25.25 -81.90
CA LYS A 314 39.91 25.35 -82.55
C LYS A 314 40.24 24.11 -83.37
N VAL A 315 40.00 22.91 -82.83
CA VAL A 315 40.25 21.66 -83.56
C VAL A 315 39.31 21.53 -84.77
N ALA A 316 38.03 21.91 -84.63
CA ALA A 316 37.04 21.91 -85.70
C ALA A 316 37.36 22.93 -86.81
N ALA A 317 38.01 24.05 -86.49
CA ALA A 317 38.51 25.00 -87.49
C ALA A 317 39.71 24.42 -88.25
N GLU A 318 40.65 23.76 -87.56
CA GLU A 318 41.89 23.25 -88.15
C GLU A 318 41.71 21.95 -88.94
N ILE A 319 40.79 21.06 -88.54
CA ILE A 319 40.62 19.73 -89.15
C ILE A 319 40.37 19.79 -90.67
N GLY A 320 39.57 20.76 -91.13
CA GLY A 320 39.29 20.95 -92.55
C GLY A 320 40.54 21.35 -93.33
N HIS A 321 41.35 22.27 -92.79
CA HIS A 321 42.60 22.71 -93.41
C HIS A 321 43.66 21.60 -93.42
N VAL A 322 43.81 20.87 -92.33
CA VAL A 322 44.76 19.76 -92.21
C VAL A 322 44.37 18.62 -93.15
N TYR A 323 43.11 18.18 -93.15
CA TYR A 323 42.64 17.11 -94.02
C TYR A 323 42.75 17.49 -95.49
N LYS A 324 42.41 18.73 -95.85
CA LYS A 324 42.60 19.24 -97.21
C LYS A 324 44.08 19.21 -97.60
N ARG A 325 45.02 19.62 -96.74
CA ARG A 325 46.47 19.54 -97.05
C ARG A 325 46.97 18.11 -97.23
N LEU A 326 46.51 17.17 -96.40
CA LEU A 326 46.90 15.76 -96.49
C LEU A 326 46.34 15.07 -97.74
N THR A 327 45.17 15.52 -98.23
CA THR A 327 44.51 14.98 -99.43
C THR A 327 44.79 15.80 -100.70
N ALA A 328 45.33 17.01 -100.57
CA ALA A 328 45.68 17.89 -101.68
C ALA A 328 47.01 17.45 -102.30
N ASN A 329 46.95 16.37 -103.08
CA ASN A 329 47.77 16.17 -104.27
C ASN A 329 47.38 14.86 -104.98
N THR A 330 46.34 14.97 -105.79
CA THR A 330 46.10 14.10 -106.93
C THR A 330 46.74 14.77 -108.15
N ALA A 331 47.86 14.23 -108.63
CA ALA A 331 48.33 14.49 -109.99
C ALA A 331 47.26 13.91 -110.96
N GLY A 332 46.20 14.67 -111.21
CA GLY A 332 45.05 14.27 -112.04
C GLY A 332 43.71 14.80 -111.51
N LEU A 333 43.13 15.74 -112.25
CA LEU A 333 41.73 16.19 -112.27
C LEU A 333 41.06 16.79 -111.01
N HIS A 334 41.57 16.58 -109.78
CA HIS A 334 40.92 17.10 -108.56
C HIS A 334 41.89 17.88 -107.67
N ALA A 335 42.02 19.17 -107.95
CA ALA A 335 42.88 20.11 -107.24
C ALA A 335 42.30 20.58 -105.88
N GLU A 336 41.05 20.23 -105.57
CA GLU A 336 40.31 20.82 -104.45
C GLU A 336 40.46 20.08 -103.10
N GLY A 337 41.11 18.91 -103.08
CA GLY A 337 41.27 18.08 -101.88
C GLY A 337 39.96 17.48 -101.36
N GLY A 338 40.04 16.74 -100.25
CA GLY A 338 38.87 16.24 -99.51
C GLY A 338 38.39 17.25 -98.45
N LEU A 339 37.20 17.02 -97.91
CA LEU A 339 36.60 17.82 -96.84
C LEU A 339 36.46 17.00 -95.55
N ALA A 340 36.70 17.59 -94.40
CA ALA A 340 36.45 16.96 -93.11
C ALA A 340 35.92 18.01 -92.11
N TYR A 341 35.00 17.59 -91.24
CA TYR A 341 34.43 18.43 -90.19
C TYR A 341 34.06 17.60 -88.96
N LEU A 342 33.94 18.29 -87.84
CA LEU A 342 33.56 17.74 -86.54
C LEU A 342 32.25 18.40 -86.11
N ASP A 343 31.27 17.57 -85.74
CA ASP A 343 29.99 18.04 -85.19
C ASP A 343 29.79 17.47 -83.78
N LEU A 344 29.06 18.22 -82.95
CA LEU A 344 28.57 17.76 -81.65
C LEU A 344 27.16 17.22 -81.80
N GLU A 345 26.88 16.06 -81.24
CA GLU A 345 25.52 15.50 -81.21
C GLU A 345 24.58 16.34 -80.35
N ASP A 346 25.10 16.89 -79.26
CA ASP A 346 24.40 17.83 -78.38
C ASP A 346 25.27 19.08 -78.18
N THR A 347 24.73 20.23 -78.58
CA THR A 347 25.40 21.55 -78.45
C THR A 347 25.19 22.18 -77.08
N GLU A 348 24.13 21.80 -76.37
CA GLU A 348 23.79 22.32 -75.04
C GLU A 348 24.55 21.57 -73.94
N ASP A 349 24.66 20.23 -74.04
CA ASP A 349 25.49 19.42 -73.15
C ASP A 349 26.45 18.50 -73.92
N PRO A 350 27.65 18.98 -74.29
CA PRO A 350 28.59 18.22 -75.12
C PRO A 350 29.15 16.98 -74.43
N PHE A 351 28.86 16.77 -73.15
CA PHE A 351 29.31 15.59 -72.39
C PHE A 351 28.27 14.47 -72.35
N ASN A 352 27.00 14.75 -72.65
CA ASN A 352 25.95 13.74 -72.78
C ASN A 352 25.88 13.16 -74.19
N GLY A 353 26.30 13.94 -75.20
CA GLY A 353 26.42 13.49 -76.59
C GLY A 353 27.85 13.08 -76.96
N GLY A 354 28.00 12.49 -78.15
CA GLY A 354 29.28 12.20 -78.77
C GLY A 354 29.80 13.32 -79.69
N VAL A 355 31.06 13.17 -80.11
CA VAL A 355 31.65 13.96 -81.21
C VAL A 355 31.57 13.13 -82.48
N LYS A 356 30.88 13.63 -83.51
CA LYS A 356 30.79 12.98 -84.81
C LYS A 356 31.86 13.52 -85.75
N PHE A 357 32.78 12.64 -86.13
CA PHE A 357 33.82 12.96 -87.12
C PHE A 357 33.44 12.46 -88.51
N THR A 358 33.35 13.41 -89.45
CA THR A 358 33.03 13.13 -90.85
C THR A 358 34.20 13.49 -91.74
N ALA A 359 34.56 12.57 -92.65
CA ALA A 359 35.53 12.82 -93.72
C ALA A 359 34.95 12.46 -95.09
N MET A 360 35.16 13.32 -96.07
CA MET A 360 34.77 13.18 -97.47
C MET A 360 36.05 13.15 -98.33
N PRO A 361 36.48 11.96 -98.80
CA PRO A 361 37.59 11.83 -99.72
C PRO A 361 37.34 12.58 -101.03
N PRO A 362 38.39 12.98 -101.77
CA PRO A 362 38.24 13.69 -103.04
C PRO A 362 37.42 12.85 -104.03
N ALA A 363 36.52 13.51 -104.78
CA ALA A 363 35.64 12.92 -105.78
C ALA A 363 34.64 11.83 -105.29
N LYS A 364 34.44 11.69 -103.97
CA LYS A 364 33.45 10.76 -103.38
C LYS A 364 32.35 11.50 -102.62
N ARG A 365 31.15 10.90 -102.60
CA ARG A 365 30.01 11.40 -101.80
C ARG A 365 30.24 11.15 -100.30
N PHE A 366 29.51 11.90 -99.47
CA PHE A 366 29.46 11.73 -98.03
C PHE A 366 29.20 10.26 -97.65
N ARG A 367 30.02 9.73 -96.73
CA ARG A 367 29.88 8.41 -96.13
C ARG A 367 30.32 8.46 -94.68
N ASP A 368 29.70 7.65 -93.83
CA ASP A 368 30.14 7.49 -92.45
C ASP A 368 31.54 6.89 -92.39
N MET A 369 32.31 7.25 -91.36
CA MET A 369 33.71 6.85 -91.17
C MET A 369 33.93 5.33 -91.29
N HIS A 370 32.97 4.52 -90.82
CA HIS A 370 33.05 3.06 -90.89
C HIS A 370 33.05 2.50 -92.32
N LEU A 371 32.52 3.25 -93.30
CA LEU A 371 32.40 2.85 -94.70
C LEU A 371 33.58 3.32 -95.57
N LEU A 372 34.56 4.01 -94.98
CA LEU A 372 35.79 4.41 -95.67
C LEU A 372 36.78 3.23 -95.80
N SER A 373 37.62 3.28 -96.84
CA SER A 373 38.72 2.32 -97.02
C SER A 373 39.78 2.44 -95.93
N GLY A 374 40.63 1.41 -95.75
CA GLY A 374 41.68 1.43 -94.71
C GLY A 374 42.65 2.61 -94.83
N GLY A 375 43.07 2.95 -96.05
CA GLY A 375 43.93 4.12 -96.30
C GLY A 375 43.24 5.45 -96.03
N GLU A 376 41.96 5.58 -96.39
CA GLU A 376 41.17 6.80 -96.13
C GLU A 376 40.90 6.99 -94.63
N LYS A 377 40.61 5.91 -93.89
CA LYS A 377 40.48 5.94 -92.42
C LYS A 377 41.78 6.37 -91.75
N THR A 378 42.91 5.83 -92.21
CA THR A 378 44.24 6.19 -91.69
C THR A 378 44.52 7.67 -91.91
N LEU A 379 44.26 8.19 -93.11
CA LEU A 379 44.46 9.61 -93.41
C LEU A 379 43.54 10.52 -92.61
N ALA A 380 42.27 10.14 -92.42
CA ALA A 380 41.31 10.87 -91.61
C ALA A 380 41.71 10.89 -90.12
N ALA A 381 42.19 9.76 -89.59
CA ALA A 381 42.71 9.67 -88.21
C ALA A 381 43.97 10.52 -88.02
N MET A 382 44.91 10.49 -88.98
CA MET A 382 46.11 11.34 -88.96
C MET A 382 45.74 12.83 -89.02
N ALA A 383 44.74 13.20 -89.81
CA ALA A 383 44.25 14.58 -89.86
C ALA A 383 43.68 15.04 -88.53
N LEU A 384 42.91 14.17 -87.84
CA LEU A 384 42.38 14.47 -86.51
C LEU A 384 43.50 14.62 -85.47
N LEU A 385 44.48 13.72 -85.49
CA LEU A 385 45.66 13.79 -84.60
C LEU A 385 46.40 15.12 -84.78
N PHE A 386 46.68 15.51 -86.02
CA PHE A 386 47.37 16.76 -86.31
C PHE A 386 46.56 18.02 -86.01
N ALA A 387 45.24 17.98 -86.17
CA ALA A 387 44.36 19.08 -85.75
C ALA A 387 44.37 19.25 -84.23
N VAL A 388 44.43 18.16 -83.46
CA VAL A 388 44.61 18.22 -82.00
C VAL A 388 46.01 18.76 -81.63
N HIS A 389 47.06 18.36 -82.35
CA HIS A 389 48.41 18.90 -82.14
C HIS A 389 48.52 20.40 -82.44
N ALA A 390 47.70 20.93 -83.34
CA ALA A 390 47.64 22.37 -83.60
C ALA A 390 47.12 23.15 -82.37
N TYR A 391 46.20 22.56 -81.60
CA TYR A 391 45.70 23.16 -80.37
C TYR A 391 46.70 23.08 -79.22
N GLN A 392 47.29 21.90 -79.00
CA GLN A 392 48.29 21.68 -77.96
C GLN A 392 49.49 20.95 -78.56
N LYS A 393 50.58 21.69 -78.80
CA LYS A 393 51.80 21.15 -79.42
C LYS A 393 52.54 20.25 -78.41
N PRO A 394 52.66 18.94 -78.65
CA PRO A 394 53.46 18.06 -77.81
C PRO A 394 54.97 18.30 -78.07
N PRO A 395 55.85 18.03 -77.09
CA PRO A 395 57.30 18.19 -77.27
C PRO A 395 57.87 17.21 -78.31
N PHE A 396 57.30 16.01 -78.42
CA PHE A 396 57.65 15.04 -79.44
C PHE A 396 56.44 14.17 -79.83
N MET A 397 56.52 13.53 -81.00
CA MET A 397 55.51 12.65 -81.58
C MET A 397 56.18 11.38 -82.10
N VAL A 398 55.59 10.22 -81.83
CA VAL A 398 56.07 8.93 -82.36
C VAL A 398 54.99 8.35 -83.28
N LEU A 399 55.35 8.06 -84.53
CA LEU A 399 54.48 7.47 -85.53
C LEU A 399 55.03 6.10 -85.94
N ASP A 400 54.30 5.03 -85.66
CA ASP A 400 54.71 3.66 -85.95
C ASP A 400 53.88 3.07 -87.11
N GLU A 401 54.54 2.74 -88.22
CA GLU A 401 53.98 2.12 -89.42
C GLU A 401 52.69 2.77 -89.97
N VAL A 402 52.49 4.07 -89.70
CA VAL A 402 51.29 4.83 -90.11
C VAL A 402 51.12 4.90 -91.63
N ASP A 403 52.17 4.60 -92.36
CA ASP A 403 52.22 4.59 -93.80
C ASP A 403 51.81 3.25 -94.43
N ALA A 404 51.67 2.15 -93.66
CA ALA A 404 51.41 0.80 -94.19
C ALA A 404 50.21 0.76 -95.16
N ALA A 405 49.08 1.34 -94.75
CA ALA A 405 47.83 1.37 -95.52
C ALA A 405 47.72 2.53 -96.53
N LEU A 406 48.75 3.38 -96.66
CA LEU A 406 48.75 4.56 -97.53
C LEU A 406 49.40 4.26 -98.89
N ASP A 407 48.87 4.87 -99.94
CA ASP A 407 49.47 4.82 -101.27
C ASP A 407 50.69 5.76 -101.36
N ALA A 408 51.46 5.61 -102.44
CA ALA A 408 52.75 6.28 -102.57
C ALA A 408 52.65 7.82 -102.70
N ASN A 409 51.45 8.36 -102.95
CA ASN A 409 51.17 9.79 -102.99
C ASN A 409 50.77 10.33 -101.62
N ASN A 410 49.86 9.67 -100.91
CA ASN A 410 49.48 10.06 -99.55
C ASN A 410 50.66 9.94 -98.57
N VAL A 411 51.55 8.97 -98.77
CA VAL A 411 52.83 8.87 -98.02
C VAL A 411 53.69 10.12 -98.21
N ARG A 412 53.77 10.66 -99.43
CA ARG A 412 54.53 11.89 -99.71
C ARG A 412 53.88 13.13 -99.08
N ALA A 413 52.55 13.22 -99.13
CA ALA A 413 51.80 14.30 -98.51
C ALA A 413 51.96 14.28 -96.98
N LEU A 414 51.85 13.11 -96.37
CA LEU A 414 52.06 12.91 -94.94
C LEU A 414 53.49 13.26 -94.52
N ALA A 415 54.51 12.76 -95.23
CA ALA A 415 55.91 13.09 -94.94
C ALA A 415 56.18 14.61 -95.08
N GLY A 416 55.56 15.27 -96.06
CA GLY A 416 55.68 16.72 -96.23
C GLY A 416 54.98 17.52 -95.14
N TYR A 417 53.89 17.01 -94.60
CA TYR A 417 53.23 17.62 -93.45
C TYR A 417 54.09 17.49 -92.18
N VAL A 418 54.65 16.29 -91.94
CA VAL A 418 55.50 16.01 -90.78
C VAL A 418 56.78 16.83 -90.80
N GLU A 419 57.40 17.02 -91.97
CA GLU A 419 58.58 17.89 -92.13
C GLU A 419 58.30 19.36 -91.75
N GLN A 420 57.06 19.82 -91.90
CA GLN A 420 56.63 21.17 -91.52
C GLN A 420 56.11 21.26 -90.08
N ALA A 421 56.02 20.14 -89.36
CA ALA A 421 55.51 20.13 -88.00
C ALA A 421 56.56 20.70 -87.03
N GLU A 422 56.17 21.67 -86.22
CA GLU A 422 57.04 22.30 -85.21
C GLU A 422 57.16 21.42 -83.94
N CYS A 423 57.44 20.12 -84.08
CA CYS A 423 57.72 19.22 -82.97
C CYS A 423 58.66 18.07 -83.38
N GLN A 424 59.42 17.52 -82.42
CA GLN A 424 60.32 16.41 -82.69
C GLN A 424 59.50 15.17 -83.08
N THR A 425 59.62 14.73 -84.34
CA THR A 425 58.85 13.57 -84.82
C THR A 425 59.77 12.37 -85.07
N ILE A 426 59.48 11.26 -84.40
CA ILE A 426 60.12 9.96 -84.61
C ILE A 426 59.17 9.11 -85.45
N VAL A 427 59.60 8.71 -86.65
CA VAL A 427 58.79 7.86 -87.53
C VAL A 427 59.47 6.52 -87.77
N ILE A 428 58.71 5.45 -87.58
CA ILE A 428 59.09 4.08 -87.92
C ILE A 428 58.33 3.72 -89.19
N SER A 429 59.05 3.49 -90.29
CA SER A 429 58.47 3.22 -91.60
C SER A 429 59.40 2.34 -92.44
N LEU A 430 58.80 1.51 -93.28
CA LEU A 430 59.51 0.67 -94.27
C LEU A 430 59.45 1.26 -95.69
N LYS A 431 58.78 2.40 -95.92
CA LYS A 431 58.61 2.98 -97.26
C LYS A 431 59.68 4.03 -97.54
N ASP A 432 60.48 3.79 -98.59
CA ASP A 432 61.54 4.69 -99.06
C ASP A 432 61.08 6.15 -99.20
N ARG A 433 59.86 6.36 -99.68
CA ARG A 433 59.31 7.71 -99.90
C ARG A 433 59.08 8.51 -98.61
N PHE A 434 59.00 7.86 -97.46
CA PHE A 434 58.81 8.50 -96.16
C PHE A 434 60.17 8.84 -95.54
N PHE A 435 60.99 7.81 -95.26
CA PHE A 435 62.22 8.01 -94.48
C PHE A 435 63.31 8.78 -95.25
N VAL A 436 63.28 8.84 -96.58
CA VAL A 436 64.21 9.66 -97.38
C VAL A 436 64.11 11.16 -97.04
N ARG A 437 63.00 11.61 -96.46
CA ARG A 437 62.81 13.01 -96.01
C ARG A 437 63.21 13.23 -94.54
N GLY A 438 63.70 12.20 -93.86
CA GLY A 438 64.15 12.32 -92.47
C GLY A 438 65.49 13.06 -92.36
N GLU A 439 65.64 13.87 -91.31
CA GLU A 439 66.90 14.55 -91.00
C GLU A 439 67.96 13.59 -90.45
N ALA A 440 67.53 12.54 -89.74
CA ALA A 440 68.37 11.49 -89.19
C ALA A 440 67.72 10.13 -89.40
N LEU A 441 68.54 9.12 -89.74
CA LEU A 441 68.10 7.74 -89.94
C LEU A 441 68.70 6.84 -88.87
N VAL A 442 67.86 6.00 -88.27
CA VAL A 442 68.28 5.01 -87.26
C VAL A 442 68.03 3.62 -87.84
N GLY A 443 69.11 2.93 -88.20
CA GLY A 443 69.06 1.55 -88.68
C GLY A 443 69.05 0.55 -87.53
N VAL A 444 68.13 -0.41 -87.56
CA VAL A 444 68.08 -1.53 -86.61
C VAL A 444 68.47 -2.81 -87.34
N TRP A 445 69.47 -3.52 -86.82
CA TRP A 445 69.90 -4.83 -87.30
C TRP A 445 69.93 -5.84 -86.14
N LYS A 446 69.84 -7.13 -86.45
CA LYS A 446 69.82 -8.20 -85.45
C LYS A 446 70.98 -9.17 -85.68
#